data_AF-A0A068SN03-F1
#
_entry.id   AF-A0A068SN03-F1
#
_cell.length_a   1.000
_cell.length_b   1.000
_cell.length_c   1.000
_cell.angle_alpha   90.00
_cell.angle_beta   90.00
_cell.angle_gamma   90.00
#
_symmetry.space_group_name_H-M   'P 1'
#
loop_
_entity.id
_entity.type
_entity.pdbx_description
1 polymer ?
#
loop_
_entity_poly.entity_id
_entity_poly.type
_entity_poly.pdbx_seq_one_letter_code
_entity_poly.pdbx_strand_id
1 'polypeptide(L)'
;MSDKAETKSQNSLWENIKVIIQALLLAMVIRTVLFQPFTIPSGSMMPTLLVGDYIFVNKFAYGYSKYSLPFSPDLFSGRILEFNEPKRGDVIVFRLPSHPDIDYIKRLIGLPGDRVQVTNGVLFVNGKPVPKQGDGAFTSDYSLDPGTDVPVFRETLDNGVTYDTLDHSPVSRGDNTQEFVVPADHYFFMGDNRDNSLDSRFDVGYVPAENLVGRASVIFFSLGNDTSFREIWKWPTNMRWDRIFKVVR
;
A
#
# COMPACT_ATOMS: atom_id res chain seq x y z
N MET A 1 6.92 56.13 23.35
CA MET A 1 7.31 55.44 22.09
C MET A 1 7.33 53.91 22.23
N SER A 2 6.88 53.32 23.36
CA SER A 2 6.93 51.87 23.61
C SER A 2 5.72 51.11 23.02
N ASP A 3 4.51 51.67 23.12
CA ASP A 3 3.27 50.94 22.81
C ASP A 3 3.08 50.58 21.32
N LYS A 4 3.69 51.36 20.40
CA LYS A 4 3.62 51.09 18.95
C LYS A 4 4.53 49.93 18.50
N ALA A 5 5.58 49.61 19.26
CA ALA A 5 6.48 48.52 18.93
C ALA A 5 5.89 47.15 19.36
N GLU A 6 5.24 47.10 20.53
CA GLU A 6 4.57 45.89 21.02
C GLU A 6 3.35 45.50 20.19
N THR A 7 2.50 46.45 19.80
CA THR A 7 1.32 46.16 18.94
C THR A 7 1.72 45.67 17.55
N LYS A 8 2.82 46.16 16.99
CA LYS A 8 3.31 45.71 15.67
C LYS A 8 3.91 44.29 15.72
N SER A 9 4.56 43.93 16.84
CA SER A 9 5.08 42.59 17.10
C SER A 9 3.95 41.57 17.28
N GLN A 10 2.93 41.89 18.09
CA GLN A 10 1.79 40.99 18.29
C GLN A 10 0.97 40.75 17.02
N ASN A 11 0.75 41.78 16.20
CA ASN A 11 0.07 41.62 14.91
C ASN A 11 0.89 40.74 13.94
N SER A 12 2.21 40.92 13.89
CA SER A 12 3.12 40.09 13.07
C SER A 12 3.14 38.62 13.51
N LEU A 13 3.16 38.35 14.83
CA LEU A 13 3.07 36.99 15.36
C LEU A 13 1.73 36.32 15.01
N TRP A 14 0.62 37.06 15.11
CA TRP A 14 -0.70 36.53 14.75
C TRP A 14 -0.85 36.26 13.26
N GLU A 15 -0.29 37.12 12.40
CA GLU A 15 -0.23 36.88 10.95
C GLU A 15 0.54 35.61 10.61
N ASN A 16 1.70 35.39 11.21
CA ASN A 16 2.48 34.17 11.03
C ASN A 16 1.73 32.92 11.50
N ILE A 17 1.09 32.97 12.67
CA ILE A 17 0.27 31.86 13.18
C ILE A 17 -0.88 31.56 12.21
N LYS A 18 -1.55 32.60 11.69
CA LYS A 18 -2.64 32.44 10.72
C LYS A 18 -2.16 31.77 9.43
N VAL A 19 -1.00 32.17 8.91
CA VAL A 19 -0.39 31.55 7.71
C VAL A 19 -0.08 30.08 7.98
N ILE A 20 0.50 29.75 9.14
CA ILE A 20 0.78 28.36 9.52
C ILE A 20 -0.51 27.54 9.60
N ILE A 21 -1.56 28.07 10.24
CA ILE A 21 -2.87 27.39 10.33
C ILE A 21 -3.46 27.18 8.94
N GLN A 22 -3.42 28.19 8.07
CA GLN A 22 -3.91 28.06 6.69
C GLN A 22 -3.13 27.01 5.90
N ALA A 23 -1.80 26.97 6.04
CA ALA A 23 -0.96 25.96 5.41
C ALA A 23 -1.27 24.55 5.94
N LEU A 24 -1.46 24.40 7.26
CA LEU A 24 -1.84 23.12 7.88
C LEU A 24 -3.23 22.65 7.43
N LEU A 25 -4.22 23.56 7.36
CA LEU A 25 -5.55 23.26 6.86
C LEU A 25 -5.51 22.87 5.38
N LEU A 26 -4.78 23.62 4.54
CA LEU A 26 -4.61 23.27 3.13
C LEU A 26 -3.94 21.90 2.98
N ALA A 27 -2.86 21.64 3.75
CA ALA A 27 -2.20 20.34 3.76
C ALA A 27 -3.14 19.22 4.22
N MET A 28 -3.98 19.46 5.23
CA MET A 28 -4.99 18.51 5.69
C MET A 28 -6.04 18.22 4.63
N VAL A 29 -6.54 19.25 3.94
CA VAL A 29 -7.49 19.09 2.82
C VAL A 29 -6.84 18.28 1.70
N ILE A 30 -5.65 18.67 1.25
CA ILE A 30 -4.92 17.94 0.20
C ILE A 30 -4.67 16.48 0.61
N ARG A 31 -4.29 16.21 1.86
CA ARG A 31 -4.04 14.84 2.35
C ARG A 31 -5.30 14.00 2.53
N THR A 32 -6.40 14.64 2.90
CA THR A 32 -7.69 13.96 3.06
C THR A 32 -8.26 13.60 1.70
N VAL A 33 -8.14 14.53 0.77
CA VAL A 33 -8.83 14.52 -0.51
C VAL A 33 -7.95 13.84 -1.58
N LEU A 34 -6.75 14.36 -1.84
CA LEU A 34 -5.89 13.96 -2.98
C LEU A 34 -4.96 12.76 -2.69
N PHE A 35 -3.88 13.01 -1.96
CA PHE A 35 -2.76 12.09 -1.83
C PHE A 35 -2.29 11.99 -0.39
N GLN A 36 -2.11 10.77 0.09
CA GLN A 36 -1.51 10.51 1.39
C GLN A 36 -0.14 9.81 1.20
N PRO A 37 0.94 10.35 1.78
CA PRO A 37 2.22 9.65 1.77
C PRO A 37 2.19 8.48 2.76
N PHE A 38 2.72 7.34 2.36
CA PHE A 38 2.95 6.17 3.21
C PHE A 38 4.41 5.73 3.10
N THR A 39 4.95 5.21 4.20
CA THR A 39 6.23 4.51 4.22
C THR A 39 5.97 3.02 4.22
N ILE A 40 6.79 2.24 3.52
CA ILE A 40 6.71 0.78 3.46
C ILE A 40 7.65 0.19 4.52
N PRO A 41 7.12 -0.39 5.62
CA PRO A 41 7.95 -0.89 6.71
C PRO A 41 8.25 -2.39 6.62
N SER A 42 7.61 -3.12 5.70
CA SER A 42 7.71 -4.59 5.60
C SER A 42 7.89 -5.07 4.15
N GLY A 43 8.52 -6.24 4.00
CA GLY A 43 8.87 -6.84 2.70
C GLY A 43 7.75 -7.63 2.02
N SER A 44 6.51 -7.55 2.49
CA SER A 44 5.42 -8.41 2.01
C SER A 44 4.96 -8.13 0.56
N MET A 45 5.36 -6.98 0.02
CA MET A 45 5.07 -6.55 -1.35
C MET A 45 6.33 -6.53 -2.24
N MET A 46 7.44 -7.13 -1.79
CA MET A 46 8.62 -7.29 -2.65
C MET A 46 8.30 -8.23 -3.83
N PRO A 47 8.84 -8.00 -5.03
CA PRO A 47 9.81 -6.94 -5.38
C PRO A 47 9.16 -5.61 -5.79
N THR A 48 7.83 -5.56 -5.87
CA THR A 48 7.05 -4.38 -6.30
C THR A 48 7.31 -3.18 -5.40
N LEU A 49 7.18 -3.35 -4.08
CA LEU A 49 7.48 -2.37 -3.06
C LEU A 49 8.52 -2.93 -2.09
N LEU A 50 9.56 -2.14 -1.84
CA LEU A 50 10.66 -2.50 -0.95
C LEU A 50 10.53 -1.79 0.39
N VAL A 51 11.10 -2.40 1.44
CA VAL A 51 11.26 -1.73 2.73
C VAL A 51 12.04 -0.44 2.53
N GLY A 52 11.53 0.66 3.08
CA GLY A 52 12.11 2.00 2.90
C GLY A 52 11.63 2.75 1.67
N ASP A 53 10.71 2.18 0.86
CA ASP A 53 9.96 2.96 -0.13
C ASP A 53 8.98 3.93 0.55
N TYR A 54 8.80 5.09 -0.05
CA TYR A 54 7.76 6.05 0.29
C TYR A 54 6.89 6.26 -0.94
N ILE A 55 5.59 6.02 -0.76
CA ILE A 55 4.62 6.02 -1.85
C ILE A 55 3.57 7.10 -1.65
N PHE A 56 3.07 7.63 -2.76
CA PHE A 56 1.79 8.34 -2.76
C PHE A 56 0.66 7.35 -2.98
N VAL A 57 -0.38 7.51 -2.17
CA VAL A 57 -1.64 6.77 -2.29
C VAL A 57 -2.72 7.74 -2.76
N ASN A 58 -3.33 7.43 -3.90
CA ASN A 58 -4.45 8.16 -4.46
C ASN A 58 -5.75 7.70 -3.79
N LYS A 59 -6.31 8.56 -2.94
CA LYS A 59 -7.53 8.28 -2.16
C LYS A 59 -8.79 8.45 -2.99
N PHE A 60 -8.77 9.37 -3.96
CA PHE A 60 -9.87 9.57 -4.89
C PHE A 60 -10.17 8.36 -5.77
N ALA A 61 -9.22 7.45 -5.96
CA ALA A 61 -9.38 6.34 -6.88
C ALA A 61 -10.68 5.57 -6.66
N TYR A 62 -11.05 5.35 -5.40
CA TYR A 62 -12.20 4.53 -5.00
C TYR A 62 -13.22 5.31 -4.15
N GLY A 63 -13.20 6.64 -4.18
CA GLY A 63 -14.03 7.47 -3.30
C GLY A 63 -13.60 7.43 -1.83
N TYR A 64 -14.48 7.84 -0.93
CA TYR A 64 -14.17 8.06 0.49
C TYR A 64 -15.04 7.22 1.40
N SER A 65 -14.42 6.61 2.40
CA SER A 65 -15.09 6.06 3.59
C SER A 65 -14.64 6.81 4.84
N LYS A 66 -15.17 6.41 6.01
CA LYS A 66 -14.62 6.88 7.29
C LYS A 66 -13.11 6.67 7.38
N TYR A 67 -12.58 5.57 6.84
CA TYR A 67 -11.15 5.26 6.88
C TYR A 67 -10.30 6.11 5.94
N SER A 68 -10.92 6.84 5.01
CA SER A 68 -10.25 7.84 4.19
C SER A 68 -10.09 9.18 4.92
N LEU A 69 -10.74 9.39 6.06
CA LEU A 69 -10.64 10.64 6.83
C LEU A 69 -9.56 10.56 7.91
N PRO A 70 -8.91 11.69 8.27
CA PRO A 70 -8.02 11.74 9.43
C PRO A 70 -8.75 11.27 10.69
N PHE A 71 -8.12 10.37 11.45
CA PHE A 71 -8.66 9.79 12.69
C PHE A 71 -9.90 8.90 12.53
N SER A 72 -10.32 8.60 11.31
CA SER A 72 -11.42 7.67 11.01
C SER A 72 -12.73 7.91 11.80
N PRO A 73 -13.26 9.15 11.89
CA PRO A 73 -14.47 9.42 12.65
C PRO A 73 -15.68 8.69 12.05
N ASP A 74 -16.52 8.12 12.91
CA ASP A 74 -17.70 7.35 12.52
C ASP A 74 -18.87 8.28 12.13
N LEU A 75 -18.70 8.98 11.01
CA LEU A 75 -19.65 9.99 10.52
C LEU A 75 -20.68 9.40 9.55
N PHE A 76 -20.32 8.35 8.83
CA PHE A 76 -21.16 7.67 7.83
C PHE A 76 -20.64 6.25 7.60
N SER A 77 -21.51 5.40 7.06
CA SER A 77 -21.19 4.01 6.70
C SER A 77 -21.02 3.86 5.19
N GLY A 78 -20.20 2.90 4.78
CA GLY A 78 -19.94 2.66 3.36
C GLY A 78 -19.04 3.71 2.71
N ARG A 79 -19.15 3.81 1.38
CA ARG A 79 -18.33 4.70 0.56
C ARG A 79 -19.20 5.76 -0.13
N ILE A 80 -18.61 6.94 -0.35
CA ILE A 80 -19.21 8.05 -1.08
C ILE A 80 -18.25 8.53 -2.17
N LEU A 81 -18.79 9.15 -3.21
CA LEU A 81 -18.02 9.71 -4.33
C LEU A 81 -17.12 8.65 -5.00
N GLU A 82 -17.67 7.48 -5.29
CA GLU A 82 -16.94 6.38 -5.92
C GLU A 82 -16.71 6.68 -7.41
N PHE A 83 -15.51 7.15 -7.74
CA PHE A 83 -15.16 7.55 -9.10
C PHE A 83 -14.74 6.38 -9.99
N ASN A 84 -14.10 5.36 -9.42
CA ASN A 84 -13.73 4.14 -10.12
C ASN A 84 -13.89 2.93 -9.20
N GLU A 85 -14.21 1.80 -9.80
CA GLU A 85 -14.19 0.51 -9.13
C GLU A 85 -12.74 -0.01 -8.99
N PRO A 86 -12.40 -0.66 -7.85
CA PRO A 86 -11.15 -1.39 -7.72
C PRO A 86 -11.01 -2.47 -8.80
N LYS A 87 -9.84 -2.54 -9.43
CA LYS A 87 -9.57 -3.50 -10.50
C LYS A 87 -8.61 -4.57 -10.01
N ARG A 88 -8.82 -5.80 -10.48
CA ARG A 88 -7.88 -6.90 -10.23
C ARG A 88 -6.47 -6.47 -10.63
N GLY A 89 -5.51 -6.68 -9.74
CA GLY A 89 -4.13 -6.26 -9.89
C GLY A 89 -3.78 -4.91 -9.28
N ASP A 90 -4.75 -4.07 -8.90
CA ASP A 90 -4.46 -2.81 -8.21
C ASP A 90 -3.73 -3.08 -6.87
N VAL A 91 -2.71 -2.28 -6.55
CA VAL A 91 -2.06 -2.28 -5.25
C VAL A 91 -2.75 -1.26 -4.35
N ILE A 92 -3.36 -1.70 -3.26
CA ILE A 92 -4.30 -0.89 -2.48
C ILE A 92 -3.88 -0.88 -1.01
N VAL A 93 -3.91 0.31 -0.42
CA VAL A 93 -3.85 0.48 1.04
C VAL A 93 -5.26 0.34 1.61
N PHE A 94 -5.41 -0.45 2.66
CA PHE A 94 -6.66 -0.65 3.38
C PHE A 94 -6.41 -0.79 4.89
N ARG A 95 -7.45 -0.54 5.68
CA ARG A 95 -7.44 -0.82 7.13
C ARG A 95 -7.67 -2.30 7.37
N LEU A 96 -6.80 -2.93 8.15
CA LEU A 96 -6.95 -4.35 8.50
C LEU A 96 -8.32 -4.58 9.18
N PRO A 97 -9.21 -5.46 8.66
CA PRO A 97 -10.56 -5.58 9.21
C PRO A 97 -10.62 -5.95 10.69
N SER A 98 -9.68 -6.79 11.15
CA SER A 98 -9.60 -7.18 12.57
C SER A 98 -9.02 -6.10 13.48
N HIS A 99 -8.19 -5.20 12.95
CA HIS A 99 -7.53 -4.11 13.69
C HIS A 99 -7.44 -2.85 12.81
N PRO A 100 -8.52 -2.06 12.71
CA PRO A 100 -8.63 -0.96 11.74
C PRO A 100 -7.70 0.23 11.98
N ASP A 101 -6.95 0.24 13.08
CA ASP A 101 -5.86 1.17 13.37
C ASP A 101 -4.59 0.88 12.55
N ILE A 102 -4.48 -0.32 11.98
CA ILE A 102 -3.32 -0.76 11.19
C ILE A 102 -3.63 -0.68 9.69
N ASP A 103 -2.78 0.02 8.95
CA ASP A 103 -2.81 0.09 7.49
C ASP A 103 -2.02 -1.08 6.87
N TYR A 104 -2.66 -1.82 5.97
CA TYR A 104 -2.03 -2.85 5.14
C TYR A 104 -2.00 -2.40 3.69
N ILE A 105 -0.99 -2.85 2.94
CA ILE A 105 -0.89 -2.66 1.49
C ILE A 105 -0.68 -4.01 0.83
N LYS A 106 -1.58 -4.36 -0.10
CA LYS A 106 -1.55 -5.64 -0.82
C LYS A 106 -2.06 -5.46 -2.24
N ARG A 107 -1.85 -6.48 -3.07
CA ARG A 107 -2.41 -6.56 -4.41
C ARG A 107 -3.81 -7.16 -4.37
N LEU A 108 -4.74 -6.51 -5.05
CA LEU A 108 -6.11 -6.97 -5.21
C LEU A 108 -6.16 -8.18 -6.15
N ILE A 109 -6.46 -9.36 -5.61
CA ILE A 109 -6.52 -10.60 -6.38
C ILE A 109 -7.94 -11.07 -6.63
N GLY A 110 -8.87 -10.93 -5.69
CA GLY A 110 -10.27 -11.35 -5.87
C GLY A 110 -11.24 -10.19 -5.70
N LEU A 111 -12.15 -10.05 -6.67
CA LEU A 111 -13.27 -9.12 -6.69
C LEU A 111 -14.54 -9.79 -6.12
N PRO A 112 -15.59 -9.02 -5.76
CA PRO A 112 -16.85 -9.58 -5.31
C PRO A 112 -17.37 -10.69 -6.24
N GLY A 113 -17.67 -11.86 -5.66
CA GLY A 113 -18.17 -13.04 -6.38
C GLY A 113 -17.10 -13.97 -6.96
N ASP A 114 -15.83 -13.58 -6.94
CA ASP A 114 -14.76 -14.44 -7.45
C ASP A 114 -14.52 -15.66 -6.55
N ARG A 115 -14.05 -16.74 -7.18
CA ARG A 115 -13.45 -17.90 -6.51
C ARG A 115 -11.94 -17.81 -6.60
N VAL A 116 -11.25 -17.79 -5.46
CA VAL A 116 -9.78 -17.70 -5.40
C VAL A 116 -9.23 -18.91 -4.67
N GLN A 117 -8.20 -19.54 -5.21
CA GLN A 117 -7.53 -20.67 -4.57
C GLN A 117 -6.05 -20.71 -4.97
N VAL A 118 -5.18 -21.19 -4.10
CA VAL A 118 -3.81 -21.57 -4.47
C VAL A 118 -3.69 -23.09 -4.40
N THR A 119 -3.11 -23.71 -5.43
CA THR A 119 -2.85 -25.15 -5.46
C THR A 119 -1.47 -25.40 -6.03
N ASN A 120 -0.63 -26.12 -5.28
CA ASN A 120 0.78 -26.34 -5.58
C ASN A 120 1.53 -25.05 -5.98
N GLY A 121 1.29 -23.95 -5.25
CA GLY A 121 1.95 -22.66 -5.46
C GLY A 121 1.49 -21.90 -6.71
N VAL A 122 0.44 -22.37 -7.39
CA VAL A 122 -0.20 -21.69 -8.53
C VAL A 122 -1.52 -21.07 -8.07
N LEU A 123 -1.68 -19.77 -8.35
CA LEU A 123 -2.92 -19.03 -8.08
C LEU A 123 -3.98 -19.39 -9.13
N PHE A 124 -5.19 -19.68 -8.67
CA PHE A 124 -6.39 -19.89 -9.49
C PHE A 124 -7.41 -18.82 -9.16
N VAL A 125 -7.99 -18.23 -10.21
CA VAL A 125 -9.10 -17.28 -10.11
C VAL A 125 -10.22 -17.76 -11.01
N ASN A 126 -11.41 -17.99 -10.45
CA ASN A 126 -12.58 -18.55 -11.12
C ASN A 126 -12.26 -19.87 -11.85
N GLY A 127 -11.48 -20.73 -11.19
CA GLY A 127 -11.03 -22.03 -11.72
C GLY A 127 -9.97 -21.95 -12.81
N LYS A 128 -9.52 -20.75 -13.22
CA LYS A 128 -8.47 -20.57 -14.22
C LYS A 128 -7.12 -20.34 -13.54
N PRO A 129 -6.06 -21.08 -13.90
CA PRO A 129 -4.73 -20.81 -13.38
C PRO A 129 -4.24 -19.45 -13.90
N VAL A 130 -3.67 -18.65 -13.01
CA VAL A 130 -2.91 -17.45 -13.34
C VAL A 130 -1.54 -17.90 -13.87
N PRO A 131 -1.19 -17.62 -15.14
CA PRO A 131 0.12 -17.97 -15.68
C PRO A 131 1.25 -17.43 -14.79
N LYS A 132 2.14 -18.34 -14.38
CA LYS A 132 3.32 -18.08 -13.54
C LYS A 132 4.56 -18.52 -14.32
N GLN A 133 5.47 -17.59 -14.61
CA GLN A 133 6.69 -17.84 -15.39
C GLN A 133 7.91 -17.38 -14.59
N GLY A 134 8.99 -18.16 -14.57
CA GLY A 134 10.23 -17.74 -13.91
C GLY A 134 10.82 -16.50 -14.58
N ASP A 135 11.22 -15.52 -13.77
CA ASP A 135 11.76 -14.21 -14.21
C ASP A 135 13.05 -13.85 -13.45
N GLY A 136 13.88 -14.86 -13.18
CA GLY A 136 15.19 -14.69 -12.53
C GLY A 136 15.12 -14.80 -11.01
N ALA A 137 15.92 -13.99 -10.33
CA ALA A 137 16.03 -13.97 -8.89
C ALA A 137 16.13 -12.54 -8.34
N PHE A 138 15.73 -12.36 -7.09
CA PHE A 138 15.74 -11.09 -6.37
C PHE A 138 16.55 -11.25 -5.09
N THR A 139 17.46 -10.30 -4.84
CA THR A 139 18.23 -10.21 -3.61
C THR A 139 17.80 -8.95 -2.86
N SER A 140 17.31 -9.10 -1.63
CA SER A 140 16.88 -7.97 -0.83
C SER A 140 18.05 -7.31 -0.09
N ASP A 141 18.01 -6.00 0.08
CA ASP A 141 18.88 -5.22 0.97
C ASP A 141 18.22 -4.99 2.35
N TYR A 142 17.24 -5.82 2.69
CA TYR A 142 16.46 -5.73 3.93
C TYR A 142 17.11 -6.63 4.98
N SER A 143 17.46 -6.08 6.15
CA SER A 143 18.24 -6.81 7.16
C SER A 143 17.55 -8.04 7.75
N LEU A 144 16.21 -8.10 7.72
CA LEU A 144 15.45 -9.27 8.17
C LEU A 144 15.25 -10.31 7.04
N ASP A 145 15.62 -9.98 5.81
CA ASP A 145 15.70 -10.96 4.74
C ASP A 145 17.05 -11.70 4.82
N PRO A 146 17.10 -13.02 4.59
CA PRO A 146 18.33 -13.81 4.68
C PRO A 146 19.43 -13.38 3.70
N GLY A 147 19.16 -12.44 2.77
CA GLY A 147 20.14 -11.93 1.81
C GLY A 147 20.53 -12.95 0.74
N THR A 148 19.70 -13.99 0.58
CA THR A 148 19.85 -15.03 -0.43
C THR A 148 19.00 -14.70 -1.64
N ASP A 149 19.44 -15.15 -2.82
CA ASP A 149 18.67 -15.00 -4.05
C ASP A 149 17.34 -15.77 -3.95
N VAL A 150 16.24 -15.03 -4.10
CA VAL A 150 14.88 -15.57 -4.07
C VAL A 150 14.35 -15.68 -5.49
N PRO A 151 13.83 -16.84 -5.93
CA PRO A 151 13.18 -16.97 -7.23
C PRO A 151 12.08 -15.92 -7.46
N VAL A 152 12.15 -15.27 -8.62
CA VAL A 152 11.13 -14.33 -9.09
C VAL A 152 10.24 -15.05 -10.10
N PHE A 153 8.94 -14.86 -9.96
CA PHE A 153 7.96 -15.33 -10.92
C PHE A 153 7.07 -14.20 -11.40
N ARG A 154 6.97 -14.03 -12.72
CA ARG A 154 6.00 -13.15 -13.35
C ARG A 154 4.66 -13.83 -13.43
N GLU A 155 3.65 -13.19 -12.84
CA GLU A 155 2.25 -13.57 -12.96
C GLU A 155 1.49 -12.67 -13.92
N THR A 156 0.49 -13.22 -14.60
CA THR A 156 -0.35 -12.47 -15.55
C THR A 156 -1.83 -12.70 -15.25
N LEU A 157 -2.56 -11.66 -14.84
CA LEU A 157 -3.99 -11.76 -14.57
C LEU A 157 -4.83 -11.83 -15.84
N ASP A 158 -6.10 -12.20 -15.70
CA ASP A 158 -7.08 -12.33 -16.80
C ASP A 158 -7.31 -11.03 -17.58
N ASN A 159 -7.12 -9.88 -16.92
CA ASN A 159 -7.18 -8.55 -17.51
C ASN A 159 -5.86 -8.08 -18.15
N GLY A 160 -4.83 -8.94 -18.20
CA GLY A 160 -3.53 -8.65 -18.79
C GLY A 160 -2.56 -7.87 -17.89
N VAL A 161 -2.92 -7.56 -16.65
CA VAL A 161 -1.99 -6.98 -15.68
C VAL A 161 -0.93 -8.01 -15.32
N THR A 162 0.34 -7.61 -15.43
CA THR A 162 1.50 -8.45 -15.11
C THR A 162 2.29 -7.86 -13.94
N TYR A 163 2.71 -8.70 -13.01
CA TYR A 163 3.56 -8.30 -11.88
C TYR A 163 4.48 -9.44 -11.46
N ASP A 164 5.54 -9.08 -10.77
CA ASP A 164 6.53 -10.04 -10.29
C ASP A 164 6.20 -10.42 -8.84
N THR A 165 6.41 -11.68 -8.51
CA THR A 165 6.18 -12.26 -7.19
C THR A 165 7.43 -12.99 -6.72
N LEU A 166 7.64 -13.01 -5.41
CA LEU A 166 8.68 -13.83 -4.78
C LEU A 166 8.08 -15.09 -4.20
N ASP A 167 8.80 -16.19 -4.38
CA ASP A 167 8.48 -17.51 -3.88
C ASP A 167 9.78 -18.10 -3.32
N HIS A 168 9.85 -18.18 -2.00
CA HIS A 168 11.05 -18.50 -1.25
C HIS A 168 11.26 -20.00 -1.09
N SER A 169 10.19 -20.79 -1.20
CA SER A 169 10.22 -22.22 -0.95
C SER A 169 9.31 -22.96 -1.92
N PRO A 170 9.77 -24.07 -2.54
CA PRO A 170 8.92 -24.88 -3.41
C PRO A 170 7.70 -25.49 -2.69
N VAL A 171 7.69 -25.45 -1.34
CA VAL A 171 6.54 -25.80 -0.50
C VAL A 171 6.45 -24.81 0.65
N SER A 172 5.35 -24.07 0.70
CA SER A 172 5.03 -23.10 1.76
C SER A 172 3.61 -23.29 2.29
N ARG A 173 3.32 -22.66 3.44
CA ARG A 173 1.98 -22.68 4.05
C ARG A 173 0.92 -22.09 3.11
N GLY A 174 1.31 -21.21 2.19
CA GLY A 174 0.41 -20.51 1.27
C GLY A 174 0.16 -21.22 -0.05
N ASP A 175 0.82 -22.36 -0.31
CA ASP A 175 0.80 -23.02 -1.63
C ASP A 175 -0.40 -23.90 -1.88
N ASN A 176 -1.12 -24.27 -0.82
CA ASN A 176 -2.34 -25.07 -0.91
C ASN A 176 -3.37 -24.49 0.04
N THR A 177 -4.42 -23.88 -0.52
CA THR A 177 -5.49 -23.27 0.25
C THR A 177 -6.83 -23.95 -0.04
N GLN A 178 -7.79 -23.74 0.85
CA GLN A 178 -9.19 -23.90 0.49
C GLN A 178 -9.57 -22.94 -0.64
N GLU A 179 -10.68 -23.21 -1.31
CA GLU A 179 -11.30 -22.24 -2.22
C GLU A 179 -11.99 -21.15 -1.39
N PHE A 180 -11.67 -19.90 -1.70
CA PHE A 180 -12.29 -18.70 -1.12
C PHE A 180 -13.32 -18.16 -2.09
N VAL A 181 -14.55 -17.97 -1.63
CA VAL A 181 -15.62 -17.30 -2.40
C VAL A 181 -15.76 -15.90 -1.87
N VAL A 182 -15.32 -14.91 -2.65
CA VAL A 182 -15.29 -13.51 -2.21
C VAL A 182 -16.72 -12.99 -2.04
N PRO A 183 -17.11 -12.55 -0.83
CA PRO A 183 -18.46 -12.03 -0.60
C PRO A 183 -18.76 -10.77 -1.43
N ALA A 184 -20.04 -10.44 -1.56
CA ALA A 184 -20.45 -9.13 -2.05
C ALA A 184 -19.80 -8.02 -1.19
N ASP A 185 -19.44 -6.90 -1.83
CA ASP A 185 -18.79 -5.74 -1.20
C ASP A 185 -17.47 -6.04 -0.45
N HIS A 186 -16.82 -7.15 -0.77
CA HIS A 186 -15.54 -7.54 -0.21
C HIS A 186 -14.51 -7.85 -1.29
N TYR A 187 -13.25 -7.86 -0.88
CA TYR A 187 -12.10 -8.07 -1.73
C TYR A 187 -11.13 -9.07 -1.12
N PHE A 188 -10.40 -9.80 -1.97
CA PHE A 188 -9.36 -10.74 -1.56
C PHE A 188 -8.00 -10.22 -2.00
N PHE A 189 -7.07 -10.12 -1.06
CA PHE A 189 -5.78 -9.49 -1.25
C PHE A 189 -4.64 -10.48 -1.01
N MET A 190 -3.57 -10.37 -1.82
CA MET A 190 -2.34 -11.13 -1.61
C MET A 190 -1.12 -10.20 -1.68
N GLY A 191 -0.06 -10.57 -0.94
CA GLY A 191 1.24 -9.93 -1.10
C GLY A 191 1.98 -10.48 -2.31
N ASP A 192 2.82 -9.64 -2.91
CA ASP A 192 3.69 -10.05 -4.03
C ASP A 192 4.83 -10.95 -3.53
N ASN A 193 5.27 -10.77 -2.27
CA ASN A 193 6.16 -11.71 -1.62
C ASN A 193 5.33 -12.85 -1.01
N ARG A 194 5.13 -13.93 -1.77
CA ARG A 194 4.09 -14.94 -1.51
C ARG A 194 4.27 -15.71 -0.23
N ASP A 195 5.51 -15.99 0.14
CA ASP A 195 5.81 -16.77 1.34
C ASP A 195 6.01 -15.88 2.58
N ASN A 196 6.28 -14.59 2.39
CA ASN A 196 6.47 -13.61 3.46
C ASN A 196 5.35 -12.56 3.51
N SER A 197 4.11 -12.99 3.27
CA SER A 197 2.94 -12.12 3.34
C SER A 197 1.81 -12.75 4.15
N LEU A 198 1.49 -12.13 5.29
CA LEU A 198 0.21 -12.33 5.98
C LEU A 198 -0.86 -11.51 5.24
N ASP A 199 -1.70 -12.20 4.47
CA ASP A 199 -2.73 -11.63 3.61
C ASP A 199 -4.04 -12.44 3.68
N SER A 200 -4.95 -12.29 2.71
CA SER A 200 -6.30 -12.89 2.76
C SER A 200 -6.29 -14.43 2.79
N ARG A 201 -5.17 -15.07 2.43
CA ARG A 201 -5.00 -16.53 2.61
C ARG A 201 -4.96 -16.94 4.09
N PHE A 202 -4.66 -15.99 4.98
CA PHE A 202 -4.43 -16.20 6.40
C PHE A 202 -5.35 -15.30 7.24
N ASP A 203 -4.78 -14.44 8.08
CA ASP A 203 -5.50 -13.75 9.15
C ASP A 203 -6.17 -12.43 8.71
N VAL A 204 -5.93 -11.98 7.46
CA VAL A 204 -6.60 -10.78 6.93
C VAL A 204 -8.05 -11.09 6.55
N GLY A 205 -8.32 -12.29 6.03
CA GLY A 205 -9.62 -12.66 5.49
C GLY A 205 -10.06 -11.76 4.33
N TYR A 206 -11.37 -11.62 4.14
CA TYR A 206 -11.94 -10.73 3.14
C TYR A 206 -11.96 -9.29 3.64
N VAL A 207 -11.60 -8.34 2.77
CA VAL A 207 -11.53 -6.92 3.13
C VAL A 207 -12.78 -6.20 2.61
N PRO A 208 -13.62 -5.62 3.49
CA PRO A 208 -14.79 -4.85 3.08
C PRO A 208 -14.42 -3.64 2.23
N ALA A 209 -15.29 -3.23 1.31
CA ALA A 209 -15.07 -2.07 0.46
C ALA A 209 -14.82 -0.78 1.26
N GLU A 210 -15.51 -0.60 2.38
CA GLU A 210 -15.31 0.57 3.24
C GLU A 210 -13.87 0.66 3.77
N ASN A 211 -13.18 -0.47 4.00
CA ASN A 211 -11.81 -0.50 4.52
C ASN A 211 -10.75 0.04 3.55
N LEU A 212 -11.06 0.18 2.26
CA LEU A 212 -10.11 0.68 1.27
C LEU A 212 -9.77 2.16 1.53
N VAL A 213 -8.49 2.46 1.68
CA VAL A 213 -7.98 3.83 1.88
C VAL A 213 -7.66 4.48 0.54
N GLY A 214 -7.01 3.76 -0.38
CA GLY A 214 -6.69 4.26 -1.72
C GLY A 214 -5.68 3.40 -2.48
N ARG A 215 -5.48 3.73 -3.76
CA ARG A 215 -4.55 3.01 -4.65
C ARG A 215 -3.14 3.57 -4.53
N ALA A 216 -2.14 2.70 -4.35
CA ALA A 216 -0.73 3.10 -4.46
C ALA A 216 -0.42 3.52 -5.91
N SER A 217 0.19 4.69 -6.10
CA SER A 217 0.39 5.25 -7.45
C SER A 217 1.86 5.34 -7.87
N VAL A 218 2.70 5.93 -7.02
CA VAL A 218 4.09 6.24 -7.38
C VAL A 218 4.99 6.21 -6.14
N ILE A 219 6.20 5.69 -6.30
CA ILE A 219 7.27 5.80 -5.31
C ILE A 219 7.92 7.17 -5.48
N PHE A 220 7.84 8.05 -4.48
CA PHE A 220 8.43 9.39 -4.56
C PHE A 220 9.79 9.50 -3.85
N PHE A 221 10.12 8.49 -3.03
CA PHE A 221 11.38 8.42 -2.30
C PHE A 221 11.68 6.97 -1.94
N SER A 222 12.94 6.56 -1.87
CA SER A 222 13.31 5.20 -1.48
C SER A 222 14.70 5.15 -0.87
N LEU A 223 14.78 4.59 0.34
CA LEU A 223 16.03 4.36 1.06
C LEU A 223 16.26 2.87 1.29
N GLY A 224 17.47 2.41 1.01
CA GLY A 224 17.92 1.04 1.24
C GLY A 224 18.55 0.81 2.60
N ASN A 225 18.95 -0.44 2.84
CA ASN A 225 19.73 -0.87 4.02
C ASN A 225 19.08 -0.47 5.36
N ASP A 226 17.76 -0.57 5.48
CA ASP A 226 17.00 -0.17 6.67
C ASP A 226 17.26 1.28 7.16
N THR A 227 17.67 2.16 6.24
CA THR A 227 18.03 3.53 6.60
C THR A 227 16.80 4.29 7.06
N SER A 228 16.87 4.85 8.27
CA SER A 228 15.80 5.69 8.79
C SER A 228 15.74 7.01 8.04
N PHE A 229 14.53 7.55 7.85
CA PHE A 229 14.33 8.89 7.29
C PHE A 229 15.11 9.96 8.06
N ARG A 230 15.37 9.75 9.36
CA ARG A 230 16.09 10.74 10.19
C ARG A 230 17.59 10.75 9.94
N GLU A 231 18.14 9.70 9.33
CA GLU A 231 19.58 9.55 9.05
C GLU A 231 19.96 10.24 7.74
N ILE A 232 19.71 11.55 7.66
CA ILE A 232 19.89 12.35 6.43
C ILE A 232 21.32 12.25 5.88
N TRP A 233 22.31 12.05 6.75
CA TRP A 233 23.71 11.86 6.35
C TRP A 233 23.98 10.54 5.61
N LYS A 234 23.11 9.53 5.74
CA LYS A 234 23.18 8.25 4.99
C LYS A 234 22.42 8.29 3.67
N TRP A 235 21.58 9.30 3.44
CA TRP A 235 20.76 9.36 2.23
C TRP A 235 21.57 9.36 0.93
N PRO A 236 22.69 10.12 0.80
CA PRO A 236 23.44 10.14 -0.45
C PRO A 236 23.94 8.76 -0.89
N THR A 237 24.27 7.88 0.06
CA THR A 237 24.78 6.52 -0.22
C THR A 237 23.67 5.48 -0.33
N ASN A 238 22.58 5.65 0.41
CA ASN A 238 21.55 4.61 0.55
C ASN A 238 20.28 4.90 -0.26
N MET A 239 20.25 5.98 -1.05
CA MET A 239 19.13 6.28 -1.94
C MET A 239 19.03 5.28 -3.09
N ARG A 240 17.85 4.69 -3.29
CA ARG A 240 17.55 3.85 -4.46
C ARG A 240 16.99 4.70 -5.60
N TRP A 241 17.88 5.39 -6.32
CA TRP A 241 17.53 6.36 -7.36
C TRP A 241 16.68 5.78 -8.50
N ASP A 242 16.88 4.51 -8.84
CA ASP A 242 16.15 3.76 -9.86
C ASP A 242 14.66 3.57 -9.53
N ARG A 243 14.28 3.73 -8.26
CA ARG A 243 12.90 3.56 -7.79
C ARG A 243 12.11 4.86 -7.75
N ILE A 244 12.78 6.01 -7.75
CA ILE A 244 12.10 7.31 -7.67
C ILE A 244 11.27 7.51 -8.95
N PHE A 245 10.01 7.91 -8.76
CA PHE A 245 8.98 8.06 -9.79
C PHE A 245 8.54 6.77 -10.50
N LYS A 246 8.95 5.59 -10.00
CA LYS A 246 8.42 4.31 -10.49
C LYS A 246 6.93 4.23 -10.16
N VAL A 247 6.13 3.96 -11.19
CA VAL A 247 4.68 3.74 -11.04
C VAL A 247 4.49 2.37 -10.38
N VAL A 248 3.63 2.32 -9.36
CA VAL A 248 3.25 1.07 -8.71
C VAL A 248 2.19 0.39 -9.58
N ARG A 249 2.49 -0.81 -10.07
CA ARG A 249 1.60 -1.61 -10.91
C ARG A 249 1.64 -3.08 -10.51
#